data_AF-A0A565CBG3-F1
#
_entry.id   AF-A0A565CBG3-F1
#
_cell.length_a   1.000
_cell.length_b   1.000
_cell.length_c   1.000
_cell.angle_alpha   90.00
_cell.angle_beta   90.00
_cell.angle_gamma   90.00
#
_symmetry.space_group_name_H-M   'P 1'
#
loop_
_entity.id
_entity.type
_entity.pdbx_description
1 polymer ?
#
loop_
_entity_poly.entity_id
_entity_poly.type
_entity_poly.pdbx_seq_one_letter_code
_entity_poly.pdbx_strand_id
1 'polypeptide(L)'
;MVEQKKYLLFLAAPDSEFAKKAYGGYHNVFVSFLGDEGEQWDSFRVVDGEFSDEKDLEKYDGFVISGSSHDAFQDTNWILKLSHIIKKLDEMKKKVLGICFGHQI
;
A
#
# COMPACT_ATOMS: atom_id res chain seq x y z
N MET A 1 4.78 -26.11 9.41
CA MET A 1 4.09 -24.85 9.73
C MET A 1 4.01 -24.09 8.41
N VAL A 2 2.81 -23.75 7.93
CA VAL A 2 2.69 -22.91 6.73
C VAL A 2 3.16 -21.53 7.14
N GLU A 3 4.14 -20.97 6.44
CA GLU A 3 4.65 -19.63 6.69
C GLU A 3 3.51 -18.64 6.42
N GLN A 4 3.07 -17.93 7.45
CA GLN A 4 2.00 -16.93 7.35
C GLN A 4 2.56 -15.72 6.61
N LYS A 5 2.10 -15.52 5.36
CA LYS A 5 2.53 -14.39 4.56
C LYS A 5 1.91 -13.09 5.07
N LYS A 6 2.69 -12.02 4.99
CA LYS A 6 2.32 -10.70 5.47
C LYS A 6 2.50 -9.65 4.38
N TYR A 7 1.47 -8.86 4.11
CA TYR A 7 1.48 -7.84 3.07
C TYR A 7 1.17 -6.46 3.63
N LEU A 8 1.72 -5.44 2.98
CA LEU A 8 1.47 -4.04 3.31
C LEU A 8 0.80 -3.31 2.17
N LEU A 9 -0.33 -2.66 2.47
CA LEU A 9 -1.05 -1.82 1.54
C LEU A 9 -0.81 -0.34 1.83
N PHE A 10 -0.20 0.37 0.88
CA PHE A 10 -0.12 1.82 0.88
C PHE A 10 -1.36 2.42 0.22
N LEU A 11 -2.25 2.99 1.04
CA LEU A 11 -3.47 3.67 0.60
C LEU A 11 -3.14 5.11 0.21
N ALA A 12 -3.09 5.35 -1.10
CA ALA A 12 -2.83 6.65 -1.72
C ALA A 12 -4.10 7.49 -1.93
N ALA A 13 -5.24 7.09 -1.36
CA ALA A 13 -6.49 7.83 -1.41
C ALA A 13 -7.25 7.73 -0.08
N PRO A 14 -7.98 8.79 0.33
CA PRO A 14 -8.92 8.70 1.44
C PRO A 14 -10.11 7.81 1.04
N ASP A 15 -10.73 7.18 2.03
CA ASP A 15 -11.90 6.35 1.78
C ASP A 15 -13.08 7.21 1.29
N SER A 16 -13.61 6.87 0.11
CA SER A 16 -14.86 7.47 -0.35
C SER A 16 -16.04 7.00 0.51
N GLU A 17 -17.09 7.83 0.62
CA GLU A 17 -18.29 7.47 1.38
C GLU A 17 -18.94 6.16 0.86
N PHE A 18 -18.87 5.94 -0.46
CA PHE A 18 -19.29 4.67 -1.05
C PHE A 18 -18.44 3.50 -0.56
N ALA A 19 -17.11 3.61 -0.62
CA ALA A 19 -16.20 2.53 -0.18
C ALA A 19 -16.38 2.20 1.30
N LYS A 20 -16.55 3.22 2.16
CA LYS A 20 -16.86 3.03 3.58
C LYS A 20 -18.17 2.27 3.76
N LYS A 21 -19.24 2.68 3.10
CA LYS A 21 -20.58 2.09 3.28
C LYS A 21 -20.69 0.68 2.70
N ALA A 22 -20.12 0.45 1.52
CA ALA A 22 -20.26 -0.82 0.80
C ALA A 22 -19.25 -1.88 1.27
N TYR A 23 -18.04 -1.47 1.67
CA TYR A 23 -16.93 -2.38 1.94
C TYR A 23 -16.23 -2.14 3.28
N GLY A 24 -16.55 -1.07 4.01
CA GLY A 24 -15.80 -0.69 5.21
C GLY A 24 -14.48 0.02 4.93
N GLY A 25 -14.28 0.53 3.71
CA GLY A 25 -13.08 1.25 3.27
C GLY A 25 -12.24 0.49 2.25
N TYR A 26 -11.27 1.17 1.64
CA TYR A 26 -10.41 0.64 0.58
C TYR A 26 -9.51 -0.49 1.07
N HIS A 27 -9.09 -0.50 2.35
CA HIS A 27 -8.38 -1.65 2.92
C HIS A 27 -9.13 -2.96 2.64
N ASN A 28 -10.41 -3.01 2.99
CA ASN A 28 -11.24 -4.21 2.80
C ASN A 28 -11.47 -4.52 1.32
N VAL A 29 -11.55 -3.51 0.44
CA VAL A 29 -11.66 -3.72 -1.01
C VAL A 29 -10.44 -4.50 -1.53
N PHE A 30 -9.23 -4.09 -1.14
CA PHE A 30 -8.01 -4.76 -1.57
C PHE A 30 -7.84 -6.14 -0.95
N VAL A 31 -8.10 -6.28 0.36
CA VAL A 31 -8.01 -7.58 1.03
C VAL A 31 -9.03 -8.57 0.45
N SER A 32 -10.24 -8.13 0.13
CA SER A 32 -11.25 -9.00 -0.50
C SER A 32 -10.89 -9.40 -1.94
N PHE A 33 -10.07 -8.60 -2.62
CA PHE A 33 -9.68 -8.85 -4.01
C PHE A 33 -8.39 -9.66 -4.15
N LEU A 34 -7.43 -9.44 -3.25
CA LEU A 34 -6.06 -9.98 -3.34
C LEU A 34 -5.70 -10.98 -2.23
N GLY A 35 -6.39 -10.92 -1.09
CA GLY A 35 -6.03 -11.69 0.09
C GLY A 35 -6.55 -13.12 0.03
N ASP A 36 -5.74 -14.05 0.53
CA ASP A 36 -6.10 -15.46 0.71
C ASP A 36 -6.16 -15.84 2.20
N GLU A 37 -6.75 -17.02 2.50
CA GLU A 37 -6.82 -17.54 3.87
C GLU A 37 -5.44 -17.67 4.52
N GLY A 38 -5.32 -17.15 5.74
CA GLY A 38 -4.10 -17.24 6.53
C GLY A 38 -3.08 -16.13 6.26
N GLU A 39 -3.32 -15.23 5.32
CA GLU A 39 -2.47 -14.05 5.07
C GLU A 39 -2.81 -12.90 6.04
N GLN A 40 -1.79 -12.16 6.47
CA GLN A 40 -1.95 -10.94 7.24
C GLN A 40 -1.79 -9.71 6.33
N TRP A 41 -2.71 -8.75 6.46
CA TRP A 41 -2.70 -7.51 5.70
C TRP A 41 -2.72 -6.31 6.64
N ASP A 42 -1.69 -5.49 6.58
CA ASP A 42 -1.65 -4.19 7.26
C ASP A 42 -1.81 -3.06 6.20
N SER A 43 -2.23 -1.87 6.61
CA SER A 43 -2.31 -0.73 5.68
C SER A 43 -1.93 0.60 6.33
N PHE A 44 -1.27 1.45 5.55
CA PHE A 44 -0.96 2.84 5.92
C PHE A 44 -1.54 3.80 4.89
N ARG A 45 -2.16 4.88 5.38
CA ARG A 45 -2.72 5.92 4.52
C ARG A 45 -1.65 6.96 4.19
N VAL A 46 -0.83 6.61 3.22
CA VAL A 46 0.32 7.43 2.78
C VAL A 46 -0.10 8.79 2.27
N VAL A 47 -1.31 8.93 1.70
CA VAL A 47 -1.86 10.23 1.28
C VAL A 47 -2.03 11.20 2.44
N ASP A 48 -2.23 10.71 3.66
CA ASP A 48 -2.35 11.50 4.88
C ASP A 48 -0.99 11.64 5.61
N GLY A 49 0.10 11.17 4.99
CA GLY A 49 1.44 11.20 5.58
C GLY A 49 1.72 10.06 6.56
N GLU A 50 0.85 9.07 6.66
CA GLU A 50 1.03 7.88 7.51
C GLU A 50 1.88 6.84 6.79
N PHE A 51 2.96 6.38 7.42
CA PHE A 51 3.86 5.36 6.88
C PHE A 51 4.34 4.45 8.02
N SER A 52 4.70 3.20 7.68
CA SER A 52 5.47 2.34 8.58
C SER A 52 6.86 2.90 8.84
N ASP A 53 7.46 2.52 9.97
CA ASP A 53 8.91 2.65 10.14
C ASP A 53 9.63 1.83 9.06
N GLU A 54 10.71 2.37 8.49
CA GLU A 54 11.43 1.71 7.40
C GLU A 54 12.02 0.35 7.81
N LYS A 55 12.44 0.21 9.07
CA LYS A 55 12.92 -1.06 9.66
C LYS A 55 11.85 -2.16 9.64
N ASP A 56 10.57 -1.79 9.59
CA ASP A 56 9.47 -2.74 9.63
C ASP A 56 9.10 -3.25 8.22
N LEU A 57 9.61 -2.63 7.16
CA LEU A 57 9.39 -3.06 5.77
C LEU A 57 9.93 -4.49 5.54
N GLU A 58 10.99 -4.89 6.24
CA GLU A 58 11.54 -6.25 6.11
C GLU A 58 10.55 -7.35 6.50
N LYS A 59 9.60 -7.04 7.39
CA LYS A 59 8.62 -7.97 7.95
C LYS A 59 7.50 -8.37 6.97
N TYR A 60 7.43 -7.71 5.82
CA TYR A 60 6.39 -7.95 4.81
C TYR A 60 6.97 -8.70 3.61
N ASP A 61 6.21 -9.66 3.09
CA ASP A 61 6.54 -10.46 1.92
C ASP A 61 6.22 -9.73 0.61
N GLY A 62 5.29 -8.78 0.65
CA GLY A 62 4.91 -7.98 -0.50
C GLY A 62 4.17 -6.70 -0.15
N PHE A 63 4.12 -5.81 -1.14
CA PHE A 63 3.58 -4.47 -1.00
C PHE A 63 2.59 -4.19 -2.12
N VAL A 64 1.52 -3.47 -1.79
CA VAL A 64 0.52 -3.00 -2.74
C VAL A 64 0.41 -1.49 -2.60
N ILE A 65 0.36 -0.77 -3.73
CA ILE A 65 0.15 0.68 -3.76
C ILE A 65 -1.15 0.95 -4.49
N SER A 66 -2.11 1.56 -3.80
CA SER A 66 -3.43 1.82 -4.36
C SER A 66 -3.41 2.91 -5.43
N GLY A 67 -4.53 3.05 -6.14
CA GLY A 67 -4.80 4.24 -6.94
C GLY A 67 -4.96 5.51 -6.09
N SER A 68 -4.85 6.65 -6.75
CA SER A 68 -5.06 7.98 -6.19
C SER A 68 -5.70 8.88 -7.24
N SER A 69 -6.36 9.95 -6.79
CA SER A 69 -6.76 11.09 -7.63
C SER A 69 -5.64 12.12 -7.80
N HIS A 70 -4.50 11.95 -7.11
CA HIS A 70 -3.32 12.79 -7.26
C HIS A 70 -2.51 12.38 -8.50
N ASP A 71 -1.69 13.30 -8.98
CA ASP A 71 -0.69 13.04 -10.02
C ASP A 71 0.59 12.48 -9.38
N ALA A 72 1.06 11.34 -9.90
CA ALA A 72 2.24 10.60 -9.43
C ALA A 72 3.55 11.39 -9.50
N PHE A 73 3.61 12.44 -10.32
CA PHE A 73 4.83 13.22 -10.53
C PHE A 73 4.84 14.55 -9.76
N GLN A 74 3.88 14.80 -8.87
CA GLN A 74 3.89 15.99 -8.02
C GLN A 74 4.91 15.88 -6.90
N ASP A 75 5.64 16.96 -6.65
CA ASP A 75 6.64 17.07 -5.56
C ASP A 75 6.00 17.32 -4.19
N THR A 76 4.92 16.59 -3.86
CA THR A 76 4.35 16.64 -2.50
C THR A 76 5.14 15.73 -1.56
N ASN A 77 5.25 16.12 -0.29
CA ASN A 77 6.08 15.40 0.70
C ASN A 77 5.77 13.91 0.81
N TRP A 78 4.50 13.52 0.73
CA TRP A 78 4.11 12.12 0.84
C TRP A 78 4.43 11.31 -0.43
N ILE A 79 4.33 11.91 -1.61
CA ILE A 79 4.71 11.28 -2.89
C ILE A 79 6.22 11.05 -2.90
N LEU A 80 7.01 12.08 -2.59
CA LEU A 80 8.47 11.96 -2.52
C LEU A 80 8.91 10.89 -1.52
N LYS A 81 8.25 10.84 -0.35
CA LYS A 81 8.51 9.81 0.67
C LYS A 81 8.11 8.41 0.17
N LEU A 82 6.97 8.28 -0.50
CA LEU A 82 6.53 7.02 -1.09
C LEU A 82 7.50 6.53 -2.17
N SER A 83 7.94 7.39 -3.09
CA SER A 83 8.95 7.05 -4.10
C SER A 83 10.27 6.59 -3.48
N HIS A 84 10.70 7.22 -2.37
CA HIS A 84 11.88 6.78 -1.63
C HIS A 84 11.73 5.39 -1.02
N ILE A 85 10.56 5.10 -0.44
CA ILE A 85 10.24 3.78 0.10
C ILE A 85 10.22 2.74 -1.03
N ILE A 86 9.59 3.03 -2.17
CA ILE A 86 9.52 2.11 -3.32
C ILE A 86 10.91 1.75 -3.82
N LYS A 87 11.83 2.73 -3.94
CA LYS A 87 13.22 2.48 -4.30
C LYS A 87 13.90 1.52 -3.32
N LYS A 88 13.70 1.71 -2.02
CA LYS A 88 14.21 0.78 -0.99
C LYS A 88 13.63 -0.62 -1.14
N LEU A 89 12.33 -0.73 -1.42
CA LEU A 89 11.69 -2.03 -1.64
C LEU A 89 12.29 -2.77 -2.85
N ASP A 90 12.63 -2.06 -3.93
CA ASP A 90 13.34 -2.65 -5.07
C ASP A 90 14.78 -3.07 -4.73
N GLU A 91 15.51 -2.26 -3.97
CA GLU A 91 16.85 -2.60 -3.46
C GLU A 91 16.80 -3.88 -2.60
N MET A 92 15.77 -4.01 -1.76
CA MET A 92 15.49 -5.18 -0.93
C MET A 92 14.92 -6.37 -1.72
N LYS A 93 14.66 -6.22 -3.03
CA LYS A 93 14.03 -7.22 -3.90
C LYS A 93 12.67 -7.71 -3.39
N LYS A 94 11.92 -6.82 -2.72
CA LYS A 94 10.55 -7.07 -2.28
C LYS A 94 9.60 -7.03 -3.48
N LYS A 95 8.50 -7.79 -3.41
CA LYS A 95 7.46 -7.77 -4.44
C LYS A 95 6.58 -6.55 -4.25
N VAL A 96 6.36 -5.79 -5.32
CA VAL A 96 5.51 -4.57 -5.31
C VAL A 96 4.48 -4.66 -6.42
N LEU A 97 3.22 -4.41 -6.09
CA LEU A 97 2.11 -4.28 -7.03
C LEU A 97 1.58 -2.84 -6.99
N GLY A 98 1.66 -2.14 -8.12
CA GLY A 98 1.13 -0.79 -8.29
C GLY A 98 -0.17 -0.77 -9.09
N ILE A 99 -1.16 0.03 -8.67
CA ILE A 99 -2.45 0.16 -9.36
C ILE A 99 -2.74 1.63 -9.69
N CYS A 100 -2.96 1.92 -10.98
CA CYS A 100 -3.20 3.29 -11.48
C CYS A 100 -2.05 4.24 -11.08
N PHE A 101 -2.30 5.22 -10.21
CA PHE A 101 -1.25 6.05 -9.57
C PHE A 101 -0.10 5.20 -9.04
N GLY A 102 -0.40 4.11 -8.31
CA GLY A 102 0.63 3.25 -7.74
C GLY A 102 1.49 2.52 -8.78
N HIS A 103 1.02 2.41 -10.03
CA HIS A 103 1.81 1.88 -11.14
C HIS A 103 2.66 2.95 -11.83
N GLN A 104 2.24 4.23 -11.74
CA GLN A 104 2.93 5.36 -12.37
C GLN A 104 4.12 5.85 -11.54
N ILE A 105 4.00 5.82 -10.21
CA ILE A 105 4.99 6.28 -9.24
C ILE A 105 6.16 5.30 -9.08
#